data_AF-A0A0R2D8D3-F1
#
_entry.id   AF-A0A0R2D8D3-F1
#
_cell.length_a   1.000
_cell.length_b   1.000
_cell.length_c   1.000
_cell.angle_alpha   90.00
_cell.angle_beta   90.00
_cell.angle_gamma   90.00
#
_symmetry.space_group_name_H-M   'P 1'
#
loop_
_entity.id
_entity.type
_entity.pdbx_description
1 polymer ?
#
loop_
_entity_poly.entity_id
_entity_poly.type
_entity_poly.pdbx_seq_one_letter_code
_entity_poly.pdbx_strand_id
1 'polypeptide(L)'
;MHYYIHADKFFLKSGIENEGYLEIIDGHFGNFIHAEPNGKILNYPNKLVVPGYVDTHIHGMVGHDVMDGAWEDIDAISQALLETGVTSWLPTTLTASIEQLSHVTKNIGEHAGSEKGAKIQGIYYEGPFFTVEHKGAQNPQYFRDPKIEILKKWQKLSGNLVKKIAIAPERTGSIDFIREAVRMGVHVALGHSNATYDQAKEAIDAGADIFTHAFNGMRGFTHRACRIIIQATSCNDITAKRFLEKADRNVKAAIVMILLGLDKNAAIKFLRDKNGFVRQALE
;
A
#
# COMPACT_ATOMS: atom_id res chain seq x y z
N MET A 1 -4.95 17.50 -26.42
CA MET A 1 -4.01 16.66 -27.20
C MET A 1 -4.67 15.32 -27.48
N HIS A 2 -4.72 14.90 -28.75
CA HIS A 2 -5.34 13.64 -29.19
C HIS A 2 -4.32 12.81 -29.97
N TYR A 3 -4.12 11.55 -29.58
CA TYR A 3 -3.18 10.61 -30.21
C TYR A 3 -3.54 9.18 -29.83
N TYR A 4 -2.84 8.20 -30.43
CA TYR A 4 -3.00 6.78 -30.14
C TYR A 4 -1.68 6.17 -29.67
N ILE A 5 -1.76 5.17 -28.81
CA ILE A 5 -0.62 4.34 -28.39
C ILE A 5 -0.77 2.98 -29.08
N HIS A 6 0.22 2.57 -29.85
CA HIS A 6 0.31 1.22 -30.42
C HIS A 6 1.27 0.36 -29.59
N ALA A 7 0.86 -0.87 -29.28
CA ALA A 7 1.67 -1.87 -28.58
C ALA A 7 1.16 -3.29 -28.85
N ASP A 8 1.96 -4.30 -28.51
CA ASP A 8 1.64 -5.72 -28.75
C ASP A 8 0.53 -6.25 -27.83
N LYS A 9 0.33 -5.59 -26.67
CA LYS A 9 -0.62 -6.05 -25.66
C LYS A 9 -1.03 -4.94 -24.71
N PHE A 10 -2.31 -4.93 -24.36
CA PHE A 10 -2.91 -3.99 -23.43
C PHE A 10 -3.62 -4.73 -22.30
N PHE A 11 -3.37 -4.30 -21.06
CA PHE A 11 -4.08 -4.77 -19.88
C PHE A 11 -5.13 -3.71 -19.51
N LEU A 12 -6.34 -3.91 -20.01
CA LEU A 12 -7.46 -3.00 -19.83
C LEU A 12 -8.37 -3.48 -18.70
N LYS A 13 -9.26 -2.60 -18.24
CA LYS A 13 -10.30 -2.98 -17.28
C LYS A 13 -11.23 -4.08 -17.83
N SER A 14 -11.47 -4.10 -19.14
CA SER A 14 -12.30 -5.09 -19.83
C SER A 14 -11.64 -6.45 -20.02
N GLY A 15 -10.31 -6.54 -19.85
CA GLY A 15 -9.54 -7.75 -20.12
C GLY A 15 -8.19 -7.45 -20.75
N ILE A 16 -7.56 -8.49 -21.26
CA ILE A 16 -6.28 -8.40 -21.96
C ILE A 16 -6.56 -8.41 -23.46
N GLU A 17 -6.14 -7.36 -24.14
CA GLU A 17 -6.19 -7.26 -25.60
C GLU A 17 -4.78 -7.48 -26.17
N ASN A 18 -4.68 -8.13 -27.33
CA ASN A 18 -3.41 -8.26 -28.05
C ASN A 18 -3.11 -6.96 -28.82
N GLU A 19 -2.42 -7.06 -29.95
CA GLU A 19 -1.98 -5.90 -30.71
C GLU A 19 -3.15 -4.99 -31.12
N GLY A 20 -2.95 -3.68 -30.94
CA GLY A 20 -3.92 -2.67 -31.33
C GLY A 20 -3.51 -1.27 -30.88
N TYR A 21 -4.48 -0.39 -30.78
CA TYR A 21 -4.27 1.04 -30.55
C TYR A 21 -5.19 1.54 -29.43
N LEU A 22 -4.60 2.16 -28.42
CA LEU A 22 -5.34 2.84 -27.35
C LEU A 22 -5.39 4.34 -27.62
N GLU A 23 -6.58 4.87 -27.77
CA GLU A 23 -6.84 6.30 -27.94
C GLU A 23 -6.55 7.07 -26.65
N ILE A 24 -5.93 8.25 -26.78
CA ILE A 24 -5.68 9.19 -25.69
C ILE A 24 -6.25 10.56 -26.07
N ILE A 25 -7.20 11.06 -25.28
CA ILE A 25 -7.87 12.35 -25.48
C ILE A 25 -7.64 13.20 -24.25
N ASP A 26 -6.89 14.29 -24.39
CA ASP A 26 -6.61 15.25 -23.31
C ASP A 26 -6.07 14.61 -22.03
N GLY A 27 -5.26 13.56 -22.18
CA GLY A 27 -4.66 12.82 -21.07
C GLY A 27 -5.54 11.69 -20.51
N HIS A 28 -6.72 11.47 -21.07
CA HIS A 28 -7.63 10.39 -20.68
C HIS A 28 -7.62 9.24 -21.69
N PHE A 29 -7.80 8.02 -21.20
CA PHE A 29 -7.96 6.84 -22.04
C PHE A 29 -9.31 6.87 -22.75
N GLY A 30 -9.28 6.76 -24.08
CA GLY A 30 -10.43 6.60 -24.96
C GLY A 30 -10.64 5.15 -25.35
N ASN A 31 -11.05 4.92 -26.61
CA ASN A 31 -11.34 3.58 -27.09
C ASN A 31 -10.07 2.78 -27.42
N PHE A 32 -10.18 1.46 -27.23
CA PHE A 32 -9.23 0.52 -27.82
C PHE A 32 -9.76 0.04 -29.18
N ILE A 33 -8.91 0.06 -30.19
CA ILE A 33 -9.26 -0.33 -31.56
C ILE A 33 -8.17 -1.23 -32.15
N HIS A 34 -8.57 -2.17 -33.02
CA HIS A 34 -7.64 -3.10 -33.67
C HIS A 34 -7.13 -2.57 -35.02
N ALA A 35 -7.96 -1.81 -35.74
CA ALA A 35 -7.57 -1.20 -36.99
C ALA A 35 -6.71 0.03 -36.75
N GLU A 36 -5.71 0.25 -37.59
CA GLU A 36 -4.84 1.42 -37.52
C GLU A 36 -5.67 2.72 -37.68
N PRO A 37 -5.65 3.63 -36.68
CA PRO A 37 -6.41 4.86 -36.74
C PRO A 37 -5.74 5.91 -37.61
N ASN A 38 -6.55 6.83 -38.15
CA ASN A 38 -6.04 8.08 -38.69
C ASN A 38 -5.65 9.02 -37.53
N GLY A 39 -4.37 9.39 -37.43
CA GLY A 39 -3.91 10.37 -36.45
C GLY A 39 -2.45 10.20 -36.04
N LYS A 40 -2.05 10.93 -34.99
CA LYS A 40 -0.72 10.77 -34.39
C LYS A 40 -0.68 9.45 -33.62
N ILE A 41 0.25 8.58 -33.97
CA ILE A 41 0.46 7.30 -33.28
C ILE A 41 1.83 7.32 -32.60
N LEU A 42 1.87 6.93 -31.33
CA LEU A 42 3.09 6.63 -30.59
C LEU A 42 3.28 5.11 -30.59
N ASN A 43 4.31 4.65 -31.28
CA ASN A 43 4.58 3.22 -31.47
C ASN A 43 5.51 2.69 -30.36
N TYR A 44 5.06 1.66 -29.65
CA TYR A 44 5.82 0.93 -28.64
C TYR A 44 5.83 -0.56 -28.98
N PRO A 45 6.47 -0.97 -30.09
CA PRO A 45 6.50 -2.37 -30.50
C PRO A 45 7.24 -3.23 -29.47
N ASN A 46 6.80 -4.48 -29.29
CA ASN A 46 7.35 -5.41 -28.30
C ASN A 46 7.19 -4.94 -26.85
N LYS A 47 6.25 -4.03 -26.58
CA LYS A 47 5.93 -3.55 -25.23
C LYS A 47 4.54 -3.99 -24.80
N LEU A 48 4.38 -4.03 -23.48
CA LEU A 48 3.10 -4.23 -22.81
C LEU A 48 2.66 -2.88 -22.26
N VAL A 49 1.40 -2.53 -22.48
CA VAL A 49 0.77 -1.38 -21.84
C VAL A 49 -0.06 -1.89 -20.68
N VAL A 50 0.34 -1.49 -19.47
CA VAL A 50 -0.34 -1.83 -18.21
C VAL A 50 -0.82 -0.55 -17.52
N PRO A 51 -1.85 -0.63 -16.67
CA PRO A 51 -2.16 0.47 -15.77
C PRO A 51 -0.92 0.81 -14.94
N GLY A 52 -0.66 2.10 -14.75
CA GLY A 52 0.43 2.53 -13.88
C GLY A 52 0.24 2.00 -12.46
N TYR A 53 1.32 1.59 -11.81
CA TYR A 53 1.24 1.01 -10.48
C TYR A 53 0.86 2.07 -9.43
N VAL A 54 0.22 1.60 -8.36
CA VAL A 54 -0.15 2.41 -7.20
C VAL A 54 0.64 1.89 -6.00
N ASP A 55 1.55 2.69 -5.46
CA ASP A 55 2.31 2.33 -4.27
C ASP A 55 1.65 2.91 -3.01
N THR A 56 1.16 2.04 -2.13
CA THR A 56 0.42 2.46 -0.92
C THR A 56 1.26 2.44 0.36
N HIS A 57 2.56 2.15 0.26
CA HIS A 57 3.48 2.11 1.39
C HIS A 57 4.93 2.31 0.94
N ILE A 58 5.37 3.57 0.88
CA ILE A 58 6.76 3.93 0.61
C ILE A 58 7.19 5.15 1.44
N HIS A 59 8.33 5.03 2.14
CA HIS A 59 8.88 6.08 3.01
C HIS A 59 9.84 7.01 2.27
N GLY A 60 10.60 6.47 1.33
CA GLY A 60 11.70 7.18 0.69
C GLY A 60 12.26 6.43 -0.50
N MET A 61 12.95 7.16 -1.36
CA MET A 61 13.58 6.65 -2.57
C MET A 61 14.72 7.58 -2.99
N VAL A 62 15.72 7.06 -3.70
CA VAL A 62 16.86 7.84 -4.26
C VAL A 62 17.56 8.78 -3.26
N GLY A 63 17.64 8.38 -1.99
CA GLY A 63 18.34 9.14 -0.94
C GLY A 63 17.50 10.20 -0.23
N HIS A 64 16.20 10.30 -0.56
CA HIS A 64 15.25 11.20 0.08
C HIS A 64 14.23 10.41 0.91
N ASP A 65 13.80 10.94 2.04
CA ASP A 65 12.76 10.37 2.91
C ASP A 65 11.62 11.37 3.13
N VAL A 66 10.38 10.88 3.19
CA VAL A 66 9.19 11.68 3.47
C VAL A 66 9.31 12.41 4.81
N MET A 67 10.04 11.85 5.77
CA MET A 67 10.28 12.44 7.09
C MET A 67 11.28 13.59 7.12
N ASP A 68 12.07 13.78 6.05
CA ASP A 68 12.93 14.97 5.88
C ASP A 68 12.07 16.24 5.79
N GLY A 69 10.85 16.09 5.23
CA GLY A 69 9.77 17.05 5.35
C GLY A 69 9.84 18.25 4.42
N ALA A 70 10.90 18.39 3.60
CA ALA A 70 10.94 19.38 2.53
C ALA A 70 10.18 18.89 1.29
N TRP A 71 9.61 19.82 0.52
CA TRP A 71 8.82 19.47 -0.66
C TRP A 71 9.70 18.91 -1.77
N GLU A 72 10.94 19.42 -1.87
CA GLU A 72 11.94 19.01 -2.83
C GLU A 72 12.27 17.52 -2.70
N ASP A 73 12.35 17.01 -1.46
CA ASP A 73 12.58 15.59 -1.17
C ASP A 73 11.39 14.73 -1.65
N ILE A 74 10.16 15.19 -1.36
CA ILE A 74 8.92 14.50 -1.77
C ILE A 74 8.77 14.51 -3.31
N ASP A 75 9.03 15.64 -3.98
CA ASP A 75 8.99 15.77 -5.44
C ASP A 75 10.08 14.91 -6.11
N ALA A 76 11.27 14.80 -5.51
CA ALA A 76 12.33 13.92 -5.97
C ALA A 76 11.93 12.43 -5.90
N ILE A 77 11.32 12.00 -4.79
CA ILE A 77 10.74 10.64 -4.66
C ILE A 77 9.68 10.43 -5.75
N SER A 78 8.78 11.40 -5.95
CA SER A 78 7.71 11.28 -6.94
C SER A 78 8.25 11.03 -8.36
N GLN A 79 9.34 11.71 -8.74
CA GLN A 79 9.95 11.57 -10.06
C GLN A 79 10.63 10.22 -10.22
N ALA A 80 11.37 9.77 -9.21
CA ALA A 80 12.02 8.47 -9.22
C ALA A 80 11.02 7.29 -9.29
N LEU A 81 9.84 7.44 -8.69
CA LEU A 81 8.78 6.43 -8.76
C LEU A 81 8.34 6.12 -10.20
N LEU A 82 8.29 7.12 -11.09
CA LEU A 82 7.92 6.92 -12.49
C LEU A 82 8.88 5.95 -13.22
N GLU A 83 10.15 5.94 -12.85
CA GLU A 83 11.16 5.03 -13.44
C GLU A 83 10.87 3.56 -13.13
N THR A 84 10.06 3.29 -12.10
CA THR A 84 9.64 1.95 -11.69
C THR A 84 8.24 1.57 -12.18
N GLY A 85 7.57 2.46 -12.91
CA GLY A 85 6.19 2.29 -13.37
C GLY A 85 5.12 2.66 -12.34
N VAL A 86 5.50 3.20 -11.18
CA VAL A 86 4.56 3.74 -10.19
C VAL A 86 4.13 5.13 -10.63
N THR A 87 2.83 5.30 -10.86
CA THR A 87 2.25 6.56 -11.34
C THR A 87 1.41 7.25 -10.27
N SER A 88 1.08 6.55 -9.19
CA SER A 88 0.32 7.07 -8.07
C SER A 88 0.86 6.48 -6.77
N TRP A 89 0.88 7.26 -5.70
CA TRP A 89 1.45 6.80 -4.44
C TRP A 89 0.90 7.50 -3.20
N LEU A 90 1.20 6.92 -2.04
CA LEU A 90 0.97 7.50 -0.72
C LEU A 90 2.32 7.76 -0.03
N PRO A 91 2.78 9.03 0.10
CA PRO A 91 3.90 9.35 0.95
C PRO A 91 3.67 8.81 2.36
N THR A 92 4.58 7.95 2.83
CA THR A 92 4.40 7.22 4.08
C THR A 92 5.31 7.74 5.16
N THR A 93 4.72 8.26 6.24
CA THR A 93 5.50 8.73 7.40
C THR A 93 5.97 7.56 8.26
N LEU A 94 7.06 7.75 9.00
CA LEU A 94 7.44 6.91 10.13
C LEU A 94 6.94 7.49 11.45
N THR A 95 7.05 6.72 12.53
CA THR A 95 6.77 7.19 13.89
C THR A 95 7.71 8.34 14.28
N ALA A 96 7.13 9.51 14.54
CA ALA A 96 7.83 10.71 15.02
C ALA A 96 6.96 11.51 16.00
N SER A 97 7.47 12.65 16.44
CA SER A 97 6.68 13.60 17.25
C SER A 97 5.46 14.08 16.47
N ILE A 98 4.39 14.48 17.19
CA ILE A 98 3.19 14.99 16.54
C ILE A 98 3.49 16.30 15.82
N GLU A 99 4.44 17.07 16.32
CA GLU A 99 4.95 18.30 15.73
C GLU A 99 5.61 18.05 14.38
N GLN A 100 6.56 17.11 14.30
CA GLN A 100 7.22 16.75 13.04
C GLN A 100 6.23 16.15 12.05
N LEU A 101 5.39 15.22 12.48
CA LEU A 101 4.33 14.66 11.63
C LEU A 101 3.42 15.77 11.11
N SER A 102 2.97 16.70 11.97
CA SER A 102 2.13 17.84 11.55
C SER A 102 2.83 18.72 10.51
N HIS A 103 4.14 18.93 10.62
CA HIS A 103 4.93 19.69 9.66
C HIS A 103 4.95 19.01 8.28
N VAL A 104 5.37 17.74 8.23
CA VAL A 104 5.38 16.92 6.99
C VAL A 104 3.99 16.88 6.34
N THR A 105 2.97 16.64 7.16
CA THR A 105 1.56 16.59 6.73
C THR A 105 1.09 17.86 6.06
N LYS A 106 1.40 19.00 6.68
CA LYS A 106 1.03 20.31 6.16
C LYS A 106 1.76 20.56 4.84
N ASN A 107 3.05 20.25 4.76
CA ASN A 107 3.83 20.46 3.56
C ASN A 107 3.31 19.63 2.38
N ILE A 108 2.99 18.35 2.59
CA ILE A 108 2.34 17.51 1.57
C ILE A 108 0.99 18.12 1.16
N GLY A 109 0.17 18.53 2.13
CA GLY A 109 -1.14 19.13 1.87
C GLY A 109 -1.11 20.41 1.03
N GLU A 110 -0.12 21.26 1.24
CA GLU A 110 0.04 22.53 0.53
C GLU A 110 0.53 22.35 -0.92
N HIS A 111 1.19 21.22 -1.24
CA HIS A 111 1.84 21.00 -2.53
C HIS A 111 1.27 19.84 -3.35
N ALA A 112 0.42 18.99 -2.77
CA ALA A 112 -0.21 17.89 -3.52
C ALA A 112 -0.93 18.40 -4.77
N GLY A 113 -0.69 17.74 -5.90
CA GLY A 113 -1.10 18.14 -7.24
C GLY A 113 -0.03 18.91 -8.02
N SER A 114 1.04 19.39 -7.37
CA SER A 114 2.16 20.12 -8.00
C SER A 114 3.40 19.25 -8.27
N GLU A 115 3.38 17.98 -7.85
CA GLU A 115 4.44 17.01 -8.13
C GLU A 115 4.68 16.80 -9.63
N LYS A 116 5.95 16.76 -10.00
CA LYS A 116 6.38 16.53 -11.39
C LYS A 116 6.33 15.06 -11.77
N GLY A 117 6.36 14.17 -10.78
CA GLY A 117 6.38 12.73 -10.96
C GLY A 117 5.05 12.03 -10.69
N ALA A 118 5.14 10.88 -10.03
CA ALA A 118 4.01 10.06 -9.59
C ALA A 118 3.06 10.86 -8.68
N LYS A 119 1.76 10.69 -8.89
CA LYS A 119 0.71 11.50 -8.28
C LYS A 119 0.41 11.09 -6.85
N ILE A 120 0.44 12.06 -5.93
CA ILE A 120 0.06 11.84 -4.54
C ILE A 120 -1.46 11.62 -4.49
N GLN A 121 -1.89 10.42 -4.08
CA GLN A 121 -3.32 10.06 -3.94
C GLN A 121 -3.80 10.09 -2.48
N GLY A 122 -2.92 10.50 -1.57
CA GLY A 122 -3.18 10.59 -0.14
C GLY A 122 -1.90 10.44 0.67
N ILE A 123 -2.04 10.38 1.99
CA ILE A 123 -0.96 10.18 2.97
C ILE A 123 -1.23 8.90 3.74
N TYR A 124 -0.17 8.13 4.00
CA TYR A 124 -0.20 6.99 4.89
C TYR A 124 0.65 7.27 6.14
N TYR A 125 0.05 7.14 7.32
CA TYR A 125 0.80 7.16 8.58
C TYR A 125 1.14 5.76 9.04
N GLU A 126 2.42 5.39 8.99
CA GLU A 126 2.91 4.21 9.68
C GLU A 126 3.33 4.57 11.12
N GLY A 127 2.33 4.64 12.00
CA GLY A 127 2.49 5.06 13.40
C GLY A 127 1.85 6.42 13.68
N PRO A 128 2.01 6.99 14.88
CA PRO A 128 2.85 6.55 15.99
C PRO A 128 2.11 5.62 16.99
N PHE A 129 0.96 5.06 16.63
CA PHE A 129 0.10 4.32 17.56
C PHE A 129 0.47 2.83 17.70
N PHE A 130 1.75 2.54 17.95
CA PHE A 130 2.32 1.19 17.99
C PHE A 130 2.76 0.73 19.37
N THR A 131 3.11 -0.56 19.51
CA THR A 131 3.64 -1.15 20.75
C THR A 131 5.13 -1.47 20.66
N VAL A 132 5.81 -1.56 21.81
CA VAL A 132 7.28 -1.70 21.88
C VAL A 132 7.74 -3.09 21.43
N GLU A 133 6.94 -4.11 21.73
CA GLU A 133 7.24 -5.53 21.50
C GLU A 133 7.53 -5.84 20.03
N HIS A 134 6.92 -5.10 19.10
CA HIS A 134 7.11 -5.26 17.65
C HIS A 134 7.49 -3.97 16.95
N LYS A 135 8.30 -3.12 17.62
CA LYS A 135 8.68 -1.80 17.13
C LYS A 135 9.39 -1.80 15.77
N GLY A 136 10.16 -2.83 15.43
CA GLY A 136 11.06 -2.79 14.27
C GLY A 136 11.96 -1.55 14.29
N ALA A 137 12.06 -0.85 13.16
CA ALA A 137 12.81 0.40 13.01
C ALA A 137 12.10 1.64 13.58
N GLN A 138 10.86 1.51 14.07
CA GLN A 138 10.09 2.63 14.60
C GLN A 138 10.65 3.10 15.95
N ASN A 139 10.67 4.42 16.17
CA ASN A 139 11.22 4.99 17.40
C ASN A 139 10.20 4.95 18.56
N PRO A 140 10.40 4.10 19.59
CA PRO A 140 9.41 3.88 20.63
C PRO A 140 9.19 5.11 21.53
N GLN A 141 10.08 6.11 21.52
CA GLN A 141 9.91 7.32 22.33
C GLN A 141 8.65 8.12 21.97
N TYR A 142 8.15 7.95 20.75
CA TYR A 142 6.96 8.65 20.27
C TYR A 142 5.68 7.80 20.32
N PHE A 143 5.79 6.52 20.66
CA PHE A 143 4.65 5.62 20.77
C PHE A 143 3.64 6.13 21.80
N ARG A 144 2.37 6.11 21.42
CA ARG A 144 1.27 6.64 22.24
C ARG A 144 -0.05 6.02 21.87
N ASP A 145 -1.01 6.13 22.78
CA ASP A 145 -2.37 5.67 22.50
C ASP A 145 -3.02 6.52 21.42
N PRO A 146 -3.80 5.90 20.52
CA PRO A 146 -4.49 6.62 19.47
C PRO A 146 -5.47 7.64 20.05
N LYS A 147 -5.50 8.82 19.45
CA LYS A 147 -6.45 9.88 19.79
C LYS A 147 -7.02 10.46 18.50
N ILE A 148 -8.34 10.41 18.35
CA ILE A 148 -9.00 10.84 17.11
C ILE A 148 -8.73 12.32 16.78
N GLU A 149 -8.55 13.16 17.81
CA GLU A 149 -8.22 14.58 17.64
C GLU A 149 -6.87 14.81 16.92
N ILE A 150 -5.93 13.87 17.05
CA ILE A 150 -4.67 13.91 16.31
C ILE A 150 -4.92 13.67 14.82
N LEU A 151 -5.73 12.66 14.47
CA LEU A 151 -6.10 12.38 13.07
C LEU A 151 -6.91 13.53 12.46
N LYS A 152 -7.86 14.10 13.20
CA LYS A 152 -8.63 15.29 12.76
C LYS A 152 -7.71 16.47 12.46
N LYS A 153 -6.69 16.71 13.31
CA LYS A 153 -5.68 17.74 13.07
C LYS A 153 -4.92 17.47 11.77
N TRP A 154 -4.47 16.24 11.53
CA TRP A 154 -3.76 15.88 10.30
C TRP A 154 -4.63 15.96 9.04
N GLN A 155 -5.90 15.55 9.11
CA GLN A 155 -6.84 15.75 8.01
C GLN A 155 -7.00 17.23 7.67
N LYS A 156 -7.16 18.09 8.70
CA LYS A 156 -7.24 19.54 8.48
C LYS A 156 -5.98 20.11 7.84
N LEU A 157 -4.79 19.72 8.31
CA LEU A 157 -3.51 20.21 7.79
C LEU A 157 -3.24 19.73 6.35
N SER A 158 -3.71 18.54 6.00
CA SER A 158 -3.46 17.93 4.70
C SER A 158 -4.55 18.20 3.66
N GLY A 159 -5.63 18.91 4.01
CA GLY A 159 -6.78 19.08 3.11
C GLY A 159 -7.54 17.77 2.83
N ASN A 160 -7.67 16.90 3.85
CA ASN A 160 -8.30 15.57 3.79
C ASN A 160 -7.53 14.51 2.97
N LEU A 161 -6.21 14.67 2.83
CA LEU A 161 -5.37 13.71 2.13
C LEU A 161 -4.96 12.52 2.99
N VAL A 162 -5.19 12.50 4.30
CA VAL A 162 -4.92 11.27 5.08
C VAL A 162 -5.90 10.18 4.64
N LYS A 163 -5.39 9.11 4.04
CA LYS A 163 -6.19 7.99 3.52
C LYS A 163 -5.95 6.70 4.26
N LYS A 164 -4.80 6.57 4.92
CA LYS A 164 -4.40 5.33 5.58
C LYS A 164 -3.66 5.64 6.88
N ILE A 165 -3.89 4.84 7.91
CA ILE A 165 -3.11 4.89 9.16
C ILE A 165 -2.92 3.50 9.72
N ALA A 166 -1.71 3.19 10.18
CA ALA A 166 -1.40 1.94 10.86
C ALA A 166 -1.35 2.13 12.36
N ILE A 167 -1.99 1.19 13.07
CA ILE A 167 -2.04 1.18 14.52
C ILE A 167 -1.85 -0.24 15.06
N ALA A 168 -1.45 -0.32 16.33
CA ALA A 168 -1.49 -1.54 17.11
C ALA A 168 -2.86 -1.62 17.83
N PRO A 169 -3.73 -2.59 17.48
CA PRO A 169 -5.10 -2.64 17.99
C PRO A 169 -5.21 -2.94 19.49
N GLU A 170 -4.15 -3.46 20.11
CA GLU A 170 -4.10 -3.72 21.55
C GLU A 170 -3.90 -2.47 22.42
N ARG A 171 -3.63 -1.30 21.80
CA ARG A 171 -3.51 -0.03 22.53
C ARG A 171 -4.85 0.47 23.08
N THR A 172 -4.78 1.23 24.16
CA THR A 172 -5.96 1.82 24.79
C THR A 172 -6.66 2.78 23.82
N GLY A 173 -7.97 2.61 23.62
CA GLY A 173 -8.77 3.48 22.76
C GLY A 173 -8.69 3.17 21.26
N SER A 174 -7.96 2.12 20.84
CA SER A 174 -7.84 1.74 19.43
C SER A 174 -9.17 1.46 18.74
N ILE A 175 -10.09 0.76 19.42
CA ILE A 175 -11.38 0.38 18.82
C ILE A 175 -12.25 1.59 18.47
N ASP A 176 -12.39 2.54 19.39
CA ASP A 176 -13.15 3.77 19.13
C ASP A 176 -12.45 4.65 18.10
N PHE A 177 -11.12 4.71 18.14
CA PHE A 177 -10.33 5.39 17.11
C PHE A 177 -10.58 4.80 15.72
N ILE A 178 -10.58 3.47 15.57
CA ILE A 178 -10.83 2.78 14.29
C ILE A 178 -12.20 3.18 13.74
N ARG A 179 -13.26 3.07 14.55
CA ARG A 179 -14.63 3.41 14.11
C ARG A 179 -14.73 4.84 13.59
N GLU A 180 -14.12 5.79 14.30
CA GLU A 180 -14.13 7.20 13.90
C GLU A 180 -13.25 7.47 12.67
N ALA A 181 -12.06 6.86 12.58
CA ALA A 181 -11.19 6.99 11.42
C ALA A 181 -11.88 6.47 10.14
N VAL A 182 -12.55 5.32 10.21
CA VAL A 182 -13.32 4.74 9.10
C VAL A 182 -14.48 5.65 8.70
N ARG A 183 -15.21 6.23 9.66
CA ARG A 183 -16.26 7.24 9.39
C ARG A 183 -15.71 8.48 8.66
N MET A 184 -14.46 8.83 8.89
CA MET A 184 -13.75 9.92 8.21
C MET A 184 -13.20 9.51 6.83
N GLY A 185 -13.43 8.28 6.37
CA GLY A 185 -12.94 7.75 5.10
C GLY A 185 -11.45 7.39 5.12
N VAL A 186 -10.90 7.07 6.30
CA VAL A 186 -9.51 6.63 6.46
C VAL A 186 -9.47 5.12 6.65
N HIS A 187 -8.69 4.43 5.81
CA HIS A 187 -8.39 3.01 5.96
C HIS A 187 -7.49 2.79 7.17
N VAL A 188 -7.83 1.82 8.02
CA VAL A 188 -7.04 1.51 9.21
C VAL A 188 -6.33 0.19 9.02
N ALA A 189 -5.01 0.26 9.04
CA ALA A 189 -4.12 -0.89 8.95
C ALA A 189 -3.69 -1.37 10.34
N LEU A 190 -3.61 -2.68 10.51
CA LEU A 190 -3.07 -3.32 11.71
C LEU A 190 -1.60 -3.68 11.46
N GLY A 191 -0.70 -3.21 12.31
CA GLY A 191 0.75 -3.43 12.17
C GLY A 191 1.53 -3.02 13.42
N HIS A 192 2.80 -3.44 13.51
CA HIS A 192 3.67 -3.17 14.66
C HIS A 192 2.98 -3.46 16.01
N SER A 193 2.42 -4.68 16.08
CA SER A 193 1.43 -5.08 17.07
C SER A 193 1.72 -6.46 17.67
N ASN A 194 1.54 -6.57 18.98
CA ASN A 194 1.55 -7.81 19.76
C ASN A 194 0.14 -8.36 20.03
N ALA A 195 -0.87 -7.87 19.30
CA ALA A 195 -2.26 -8.20 19.53
C ALA A 195 -2.52 -9.71 19.53
N THR A 196 -3.44 -10.10 20.41
CA THR A 196 -4.07 -11.42 20.35
C THR A 196 -5.06 -11.50 19.20
N TYR A 197 -5.51 -12.72 18.90
CA TYR A 197 -6.53 -12.92 17.88
C TYR A 197 -7.81 -12.13 18.15
N ASP A 198 -8.29 -12.17 19.39
CA ASP A 198 -9.56 -11.53 19.75
C ASP A 198 -9.47 -10.00 19.61
N GLN A 199 -8.32 -9.40 19.98
CA GLN A 199 -8.07 -7.97 19.78
C GLN A 199 -8.01 -7.57 18.30
N ALA A 200 -7.32 -8.35 17.48
CA ALA A 200 -7.28 -8.09 16.03
C ALA A 200 -8.66 -8.27 15.40
N LYS A 201 -9.42 -9.28 15.83
CA LYS A 201 -10.79 -9.50 15.38
C LYS A 201 -11.69 -8.33 15.75
N GLU A 202 -11.61 -7.84 16.99
CA GLU A 202 -12.40 -6.69 17.44
C GLU A 202 -12.08 -5.43 16.61
N ALA A 203 -10.81 -5.23 16.25
CA ALA A 203 -10.39 -4.13 15.38
C ALA A 203 -10.96 -4.25 13.95
N ILE A 204 -10.98 -5.47 13.38
CA ILE A 204 -11.61 -5.72 12.07
C ILE A 204 -13.12 -5.50 12.15
N ASP A 205 -13.78 -6.01 13.19
CA ASP A 205 -15.21 -5.82 13.42
C ASP A 205 -15.56 -4.32 13.64
N ALA A 206 -14.58 -3.51 14.08
CA ALA A 206 -14.68 -2.06 14.19
C ALA A 206 -14.42 -1.32 12.87
N GLY A 207 -13.91 -1.99 11.84
CA GLY A 207 -13.74 -1.47 10.47
C GLY A 207 -12.31 -1.44 9.94
N ALA A 208 -11.31 -1.94 10.68
CA ALA A 208 -9.96 -2.09 10.14
C ALA A 208 -9.94 -3.12 9.00
N ASP A 209 -9.29 -2.79 7.88
CA ASP A 209 -9.40 -3.53 6.62
C ASP A 209 -8.05 -3.86 5.97
N ILE A 210 -6.94 -3.42 6.57
CA ILE A 210 -5.59 -3.64 6.05
C ILE A 210 -4.71 -4.27 7.13
N PHE A 211 -3.75 -5.09 6.71
CA PHE A 211 -2.61 -5.51 7.53
C PHE A 211 -1.34 -4.91 6.93
N THR A 212 -0.62 -4.10 7.70
CA THR A 212 0.65 -3.51 7.25
C THR A 212 1.69 -4.61 7.12
N HIS A 213 2.36 -4.70 5.95
CA HIS A 213 3.43 -5.65 5.62
C HIS A 213 3.35 -6.99 6.36
N ALA A 214 2.20 -7.68 6.18
CA ALA A 214 1.82 -8.88 6.91
C ALA A 214 3.03 -9.79 7.24
N PHE A 215 3.04 -10.36 8.44
CA PHE A 215 4.16 -11.05 9.10
C PHE A 215 5.18 -10.16 9.81
N ASN A 216 5.57 -9.02 9.23
CA ASN A 216 6.61 -8.17 9.81
C ASN A 216 6.04 -7.29 10.91
N GLY A 217 6.78 -7.11 12.01
CA GLY A 217 6.29 -6.33 13.15
C GLY A 217 5.00 -6.88 13.76
N MET A 218 4.78 -8.19 13.70
CA MET A 218 3.57 -8.84 14.24
C MET A 218 3.95 -9.99 15.17
N ARG A 219 3.06 -10.28 16.12
CA ARG A 219 3.18 -11.46 17.00
C ARG A 219 3.47 -12.74 16.21
N GLY A 220 4.58 -13.39 16.55
CA GLY A 220 5.06 -14.61 15.90
C GLY A 220 4.16 -15.84 16.13
N PHE A 221 4.36 -16.86 15.28
CA PHE A 221 3.55 -18.06 15.25
C PHE A 221 3.76 -18.99 16.45
N THR A 222 2.68 -19.55 16.97
CA THR A 222 2.70 -20.85 17.64
C THR A 222 1.61 -21.73 17.02
N HIS A 223 1.74 -23.06 17.13
CA HIS A 223 0.76 -24.02 16.61
C HIS A 223 -0.69 -23.77 17.11
N ARG A 224 -0.87 -23.02 18.21
CA ARG A 224 -2.20 -22.62 18.74
C ARG A 224 -2.65 -21.22 18.33
N ALA A 225 -1.74 -20.33 17.92
CA ALA A 225 -2.01 -18.90 17.73
C ALA A 225 -2.22 -18.46 16.25
N CYS A 226 -2.39 -19.39 15.31
CA CYS A 226 -2.46 -19.11 13.85
C CYS A 226 -3.63 -18.23 13.35
N ARG A 227 -4.41 -17.58 14.20
CA ARG A 227 -5.75 -17.12 13.81
C ARG A 227 -5.82 -15.72 13.15
N ILE A 228 -4.89 -14.81 13.44
CA ILE A 228 -4.94 -13.42 12.92
C ILE A 228 -4.73 -13.38 11.39
N ILE A 229 -3.72 -14.11 10.90
CA ILE A 229 -3.40 -14.13 9.47
C ILE A 229 -4.39 -15.00 8.69
N ILE A 230 -4.92 -16.06 9.31
CA ILE A 230 -6.04 -16.80 8.73
C ILE A 230 -7.23 -15.86 8.52
N GLN A 231 -7.50 -14.90 9.42
CA GLN A 231 -8.53 -13.88 9.16
C GLN A 231 -8.14 -12.93 8.03
N ALA A 232 -6.90 -12.41 8.00
CA ALA A 232 -6.39 -11.56 6.91
C ALA A 232 -6.58 -12.21 5.53
N THR A 233 -6.45 -13.53 5.46
CA THR A 233 -6.60 -14.34 4.23
C THR A 233 -8.02 -14.87 3.99
N SER A 234 -8.85 -15.02 5.03
CA SER A 234 -10.23 -15.51 4.94
C SER A 234 -11.27 -14.40 4.82
N CYS A 235 -10.84 -13.13 4.79
CA CYS A 235 -11.73 -12.02 4.46
C CYS A 235 -12.28 -12.08 3.03
N ASN A 236 -11.96 -13.10 2.20
CA ASN A 236 -12.69 -13.36 0.95
C ASN A 236 -12.67 -14.79 0.36
N ASP A 237 -12.22 -15.87 1.03
CA ASP A 237 -12.33 -17.20 0.37
C ASP A 237 -12.31 -18.47 1.25
N ILE A 238 -13.15 -19.45 0.87
CA ILE A 238 -13.29 -20.81 1.44
C ILE A 238 -12.04 -21.67 1.19
N THR A 239 -11.19 -21.26 0.26
CA THR A 239 -10.00 -21.97 -0.23
C THR A 239 -8.88 -22.10 0.82
N ALA A 240 -8.71 -21.11 1.70
CA ALA A 240 -7.65 -21.10 2.72
C ALA A 240 -7.76 -22.27 3.73
N LYS A 241 -9.00 -22.72 4.01
CA LYS A 241 -9.29 -23.72 5.05
C LYS A 241 -8.79 -25.13 4.69
N ARG A 242 -8.75 -25.49 3.40
CA ARG A 242 -8.32 -26.82 2.93
C ARG A 242 -6.80 -26.97 2.77
N PHE A 243 -6.06 -25.87 2.65
CA PHE A 243 -4.60 -25.90 2.43
C PHE A 243 -3.80 -26.01 3.74
N LEU A 244 -4.34 -25.48 4.83
CA LEU A 244 -3.68 -25.44 6.14
C LEU A 244 -3.58 -26.81 6.83
N GLU A 245 -4.40 -27.79 6.44
CA GLU A 245 -4.32 -29.15 6.99
C GLU A 245 -3.09 -29.95 6.51
N LYS A 246 -2.32 -29.43 5.53
CA LYS A 246 -1.21 -30.18 4.90
C LYS A 246 0.13 -29.43 4.78
N ALA A 247 0.22 -28.18 5.22
CA ALA A 247 1.44 -27.39 5.03
C ALA A 247 2.48 -27.66 6.13
N ASP A 248 3.25 -28.73 5.97
CA ASP A 248 4.49 -28.94 6.73
C ASP A 248 5.67 -28.21 6.04
N ARG A 249 6.45 -27.48 6.84
CA ARG A 249 7.77 -26.87 6.57
C ARG A 249 7.98 -25.73 5.56
N ASN A 250 6.99 -25.17 4.87
CA ASN A 250 7.21 -23.92 4.09
C ASN A 250 6.04 -22.91 4.17
N VAL A 251 5.74 -22.52 5.41
CA VAL A 251 4.66 -21.59 5.77
C VAL A 251 4.76 -20.24 5.05
N LYS A 252 5.97 -19.69 4.82
CA LYS A 252 6.14 -18.37 4.18
C LYS A 252 5.65 -18.33 2.73
N ALA A 253 6.02 -19.32 1.91
CA ALA A 253 5.59 -19.39 0.52
C ALA A 253 4.09 -19.70 0.41
N ALA A 254 3.59 -20.61 1.24
CA ALA A 254 2.17 -20.96 1.26
C ALA A 254 1.28 -19.76 1.63
N ILE A 255 1.69 -18.90 2.58
CA ILE A 255 0.86 -17.75 2.94
C ILE A 255 0.97 -16.61 1.91
N VAL A 256 2.13 -16.38 1.29
CA VAL A 256 2.23 -15.46 0.13
C VAL A 256 1.32 -15.89 -1.02
N MET A 257 1.20 -17.20 -1.28
CA MET A 257 0.27 -17.71 -2.29
C MET A 257 -1.21 -17.47 -1.93
N ILE A 258 -1.57 -17.71 -0.66
CA ILE A 258 -2.94 -17.48 -0.17
C ILE A 258 -3.28 -15.99 -0.25
N LEU A 259 -2.33 -15.10 0.06
CA LEU A 259 -2.50 -13.64 -0.04
C LEU A 259 -2.63 -13.14 -1.49
N LEU A 260 -2.04 -13.85 -2.46
CA LEU A 260 -2.09 -13.48 -3.88
C LEU A 260 -3.22 -14.17 -4.67
N GLY A 261 -4.01 -15.06 -4.03
CA GLY A 261 -5.08 -15.80 -4.70
C GLY A 261 -4.62 -16.71 -5.85
N LEU A 262 -3.34 -17.13 -5.86
CA LEU A 262 -2.74 -17.86 -6.97
C LEU A 262 -2.99 -19.37 -6.89
N ASP A 263 -3.35 -19.98 -8.02
CA ASP A 263 -3.29 -21.45 -8.17
C ASP A 263 -1.83 -21.95 -8.07
N LYS A 264 -1.70 -23.20 -7.57
CA LYS A 264 -0.46 -23.93 -7.29
C LYS A 264 0.57 -23.85 -8.42
N ASN A 265 0.13 -23.90 -9.68
CA ASN A 265 1.02 -23.90 -10.85
C ASN A 265 1.60 -22.51 -11.16
N ALA A 266 0.83 -21.44 -10.93
CA ALA A 266 1.30 -20.06 -11.13
C ALA A 266 2.37 -19.68 -10.09
N ALA A 267 2.22 -20.18 -8.87
CA ALA A 267 3.14 -19.88 -7.79
C ALA A 267 4.50 -20.60 -7.89
N ILE A 268 4.54 -21.82 -8.44
CA ILE A 268 5.80 -22.54 -8.72
C ILE A 268 6.64 -21.79 -9.76
N LYS A 269 5.98 -21.12 -10.72
CA LYS A 269 6.65 -20.30 -11.73
C LYS A 269 7.21 -19.00 -11.14
N PHE A 270 6.43 -18.30 -10.31
CA PHE A 270 6.85 -17.06 -9.64
C PHE A 270 8.10 -17.25 -8.76
N LEU A 271 8.21 -18.39 -8.06
CA LEU A 271 9.37 -18.70 -7.20
C LEU A 271 10.65 -19.05 -7.97
N ARG A 272 10.56 -19.44 -9.25
CA ARG A 272 11.74 -19.76 -10.07
C ARG A 272 12.39 -18.52 -10.69
N ASP A 273 11.64 -17.44 -10.88
CA ASP A 273 12.07 -16.33 -11.73
C ASP A 273 12.71 -15.15 -10.97
N LYS A 274 12.79 -15.18 -9.62
CA LYS A 274 13.39 -14.08 -8.84
C LYS A 274 14.44 -14.54 -7.83
N ASN A 275 15.68 -14.70 -8.31
CA ASN A 275 16.91 -14.69 -7.50
C ASN A 275 17.48 -13.28 -7.28
N GLY A 276 16.69 -12.22 -7.43
CA GLY A 276 17.12 -10.86 -7.19
C GLY A 276 15.91 -9.96 -6.99
N PHE A 277 16.03 -8.97 -6.11
CA PHE A 277 15.00 -8.02 -5.67
C PHE A 277 14.03 -8.53 -4.60
N VAL A 278 14.49 -8.54 -3.34
CA VAL A 278 13.83 -7.84 -2.22
C VAL A 278 14.92 -7.45 -1.21
N ARG A 279 15.36 -6.19 -1.22
CA ARG A 279 16.02 -5.55 -0.07
C ARG A 279 15.43 -4.15 0.04
N GLN A 280 14.31 -4.05 0.75
CA GLN A 280 13.73 -2.76 1.13
C GLN A 280 13.23 -2.91 2.58
N ALA A 281 13.80 -2.08 3.45
CA ALA A 281 13.40 -1.76 4.83
C ALA A 281 13.25 -2.93 5.84
N LEU A 282 14.32 -3.70 6.10
CA LEU A 282 14.35 -4.68 7.21
C LEU A 282 15.71 -4.72 7.94
N GLU A 283 16.28 -3.57 8.28
CA GLU A 283 17.28 -3.47 9.37
C GLU A 283 16.77 -2.50 10.44
#